data_AF-A0A849TNX0-F1
#
_entry.id   AF-A0A849TNX0-F1
#
_cell.length_a   1.000
_cell.length_b   1.000
_cell.length_c   1.000
_cell.angle_alpha   90.00
_cell.angle_beta   90.00
_cell.angle_gamma   90.00
#
_symmetry.space_group_name_H-M   'P 1'
#
loop_
_entity.id
_entity.type
_entity.pdbx_description
1 polymer ?
#
loop_
_entity_poly.entity_id
_entity_poly.type
_entity_poly.pdbx_seq_one_letter_code
_entity_poly.pdbx_strand_id
1 'polypeptide(L)'
;MQDLVINLHIGGMIAAGFSASGRYFLAVSHGGRGLYDSTTWKKVAPDSTPDYPIGGVATGIGPIEGEAIAVVERGNAARLICSDQNGNWRVTYEDGVAVVTKGR
;
A
#
# COMPACT_ATOMS: atom_id res chain seq x y z
N MET A 1 6.97 18.46 -17.63
CA MET A 1 5.91 17.86 -16.79
C MET A 1 6.64 17.25 -15.60
N GLN A 2 6.43 17.77 -14.39
CA GLN A 2 7.06 17.17 -13.20
C GLN A 2 6.34 15.86 -12.88
N ASP A 3 7.11 14.80 -12.67
CA ASP A 3 6.58 13.54 -12.15
C ASP A 3 6.02 13.82 -10.74
N LEU A 4 4.77 13.48 -10.49
CA LEU A 4 4.19 13.61 -9.15
C LEU A 4 4.88 12.62 -8.21
N VAL A 5 5.48 13.14 -7.14
CA VAL A 5 6.14 12.35 -6.09
C VAL A 5 5.46 12.64 -4.76
N ILE A 6 5.00 11.60 -4.07
CA ILE A 6 4.35 11.70 -2.76
C ILE A 6 5.06 10.77 -1.78
N ASN A 7 5.37 11.28 -0.59
CA ASN A 7 6.01 10.52 0.47
C ASN A 7 5.00 10.18 1.57
N LEU A 8 4.83 8.89 1.83
CA LEU A 8 4.01 8.37 2.93
C LEU A 8 4.94 7.79 4.00
N HIS A 9 4.86 8.32 5.22
CA HIS A 9 5.61 7.80 6.36
C HIS A 9 4.85 6.63 6.97
N ILE A 10 5.32 5.40 6.71
CA ILE A 10 4.66 4.17 7.13
C ILE A 10 5.70 3.30 7.84
N GLY A 11 5.72 3.37 9.17
CA GLY A 11 6.67 2.59 9.97
C GLY A 11 6.44 1.09 9.83
N GLY A 12 7.51 0.33 9.57
CA GLY A 12 7.51 -1.13 9.63
C GLY A 12 6.61 -1.81 8.60
N MET A 13 6.41 -1.20 7.42
CA MET A 13 5.61 -1.82 6.36
C MET A 13 6.24 -3.15 5.91
N ILE A 14 5.41 -4.19 5.87
CA ILE A 14 5.79 -5.56 5.51
C ILE A 14 5.11 -6.03 4.23
N ALA A 15 3.98 -5.44 3.86
CA ALA A 15 3.30 -5.75 2.62
C ALA A 15 2.46 -4.56 2.15
N ALA A 16 2.21 -4.51 0.84
CA ALA A 16 1.34 -3.49 0.27
C ALA A 16 0.70 -3.94 -1.04
N GLY A 17 -0.46 -3.37 -1.35
CA GLY A 17 -1.18 -3.67 -2.58
C GLY A 17 -2.23 -2.62 -2.90
N PHE A 18 -2.79 -2.72 -4.11
CA PHE A 18 -3.90 -1.87 -4.54
C PHE A 18 -5.19 -2.68 -4.58
N SER A 19 -6.30 -2.06 -4.20
CA SER A 19 -7.64 -2.61 -4.46
C SER A 19 -7.84 -2.89 -5.95
N ALA A 20 -8.77 -3.79 -6.29
CA ALA A 20 -9.04 -4.16 -7.68
C ALA A 20 -9.48 -2.96 -8.55
N SER A 21 -10.02 -1.91 -7.94
CA SER A 21 -10.37 -0.65 -8.61
C SER A 21 -9.18 0.28 -8.84
N GLY A 22 -8.05 0.06 -8.17
CA GLY A 22 -6.88 0.96 -8.15
C GLY A 22 -7.10 2.23 -7.32
N ARG A 23 -8.31 2.44 -6.77
CA ARG A 23 -8.67 3.64 -5.99
C ARG A 23 -8.04 3.67 -4.61
N TYR A 24 -7.73 2.51 -4.04
CA TYR A 24 -7.15 2.41 -2.72
C TYR A 24 -5.82 1.67 -2.72
N PHE A 25 -4.90 2.17 -1.92
CA PHE A 25 -3.63 1.55 -1.57
C PHE A 25 -3.70 1.07 -0.12
N LEU A 26 -3.50 -0.23 0.08
CA LEU A 26 -3.43 -0.86 1.39
C LEU A 26 -1.96 -1.06 1.77
N ALA A 27 -1.57 -0.51 2.91
CA ALA A 27 -0.29 -0.78 3.56
C ALA A 27 -0.51 -1.66 4.78
N VAL A 28 0.25 -2.74 4.90
CA VAL A 28 0.28 -3.63 6.07
C VAL A 28 1.63 -3.48 6.74
N SER A 29 1.64 -3.20 8.04
CA SER A 29 2.83 -3.07 8.86
C SER A 29 2.73 -3.92 10.13
N HIS A 30 3.83 -4.01 10.89
CA HIS A 30 3.79 -4.63 12.22
C HIS A 30 2.81 -3.95 13.19
N GLY A 31 2.42 -2.70 12.93
CA GLY A 31 1.46 -1.95 13.73
C GLY A 31 0.01 -2.03 13.23
N GLY A 32 -0.28 -2.89 12.26
CA GLY A 32 -1.62 -3.04 11.66
C GLY A 32 -1.68 -2.56 10.21
N ARG A 33 -2.82 -2.01 9.80
CA ARG A 33 -3.13 -1.64 8.42
C ARG A 33 -3.44 -0.16 8.25
N GLY A 34 -3.10 0.36 7.08
CA GLY A 34 -3.46 1.70 6.64
C GLY A 34 -3.99 1.70 5.23
N LEU A 35 -5.18 2.26 5.03
CA LEU A 35 -5.76 2.46 3.72
C LEU A 35 -5.60 3.92 3.29
N TYR A 36 -5.13 4.11 2.07
CA TYR A 36 -4.91 5.42 1.45
C TYR A 36 -5.72 5.52 0.17
N ASP A 37 -6.36 6.66 -0.06
CA ASP A 37 -7.03 6.95 -1.33
C ASP A 37 -5.98 7.34 -2.38
N SER A 38 -5.87 6.66 -3.52
CA SER A 38 -4.82 6.89 -4.53
C SER A 38 -5.04 8.14 -5.38
N THR A 39 -6.18 8.81 -5.25
CA THR A 39 -6.44 10.11 -5.92
C THR A 39 -5.86 11.26 -5.10
N THR A 40 -5.94 11.16 -3.77
CA THR A 40 -5.54 12.23 -2.84
C THR A 40 -4.32 11.88 -1.98
N TRP A 41 -3.96 10.60 -1.93
CA TRP A 41 -2.95 9.98 -1.08
C TRP A 41 -3.10 10.25 0.42
N LYS A 42 -4.31 10.59 0.85
CA LYS A 42 -4.66 10.73 2.27
C LYS A 42 -5.00 9.36 2.86
N LYS A 43 -4.58 9.13 4.10
CA LYS A 43 -5.02 7.96 4.88
C LYS A 43 -6.52 8.12 5.19
N VAL A 44 -7.33 7.15 4.78
CA VAL A 44 -8.78 7.16 4.93
C VAL A 44 -9.28 6.15 5.95
N ALA A 45 -8.50 5.11 6.25
CA ALA A 45 -8.80 4.17 7.31
C ALA A 45 -7.51 3.66 7.98
N PRO A 46 -7.37 3.82 9.31
CA PRO A 46 -6.39 3.08 10.11
C PRO A 46 -7.04 1.86 10.77
N ASP A 47 -6.26 0.80 10.94
CA ASP A 47 -6.58 -0.31 11.82
C ASP A 47 -5.31 -0.74 12.55
N SER A 48 -5.31 -0.71 13.89
CA SER A 48 -4.16 -1.12 14.70
C SER A 48 -4.14 -2.61 15.03
N THR A 49 -5.12 -3.38 14.53
CA THR A 49 -5.16 -4.82 14.69
C THR A 49 -4.09 -5.44 13.78
N PRO A 50 -3.12 -6.20 14.34
CA PRO A 50 -2.16 -6.92 13.53
C PRO A 50 -2.88 -7.96 12.69
N ASP A 51 -2.79 -7.82 11.37
CA ASP A 51 -3.30 -8.78 10.40
C ASP A 51 -2.26 -8.92 9.30
N TYR A 52 -1.60 -10.08 9.27
CA TYR A 52 -0.50 -10.38 8.37
C TYR A 52 -1.06 -11.02 7.10
N PRO A 53 -0.51 -10.72 5.91
CA PRO A 53 -0.94 -11.37 4.68
C PRO A 53 -0.77 -12.88 4.75
N ILE A 54 -1.70 -13.61 4.12
CA ILE A 54 -1.64 -15.05 3.98
C ILE A 54 -1.70 -15.38 2.48
N GLY A 55 -0.67 -16.06 1.97
CA GLY A 55 -0.60 -16.45 0.56
C GLY A 55 -0.58 -15.26 -0.41
N GLY A 56 0.06 -14.14 -0.04
CA GLY A 56 0.13 -12.93 -0.86
C GLY A 56 -1.18 -12.13 -0.90
N VAL A 57 -2.09 -12.36 0.05
CA VAL A 57 -3.38 -11.66 0.15
C VAL A 57 -3.55 -11.04 1.53
N ALA A 58 -4.05 -9.81 1.57
CA ALA A 58 -4.47 -9.12 2.79
C ALA A 58 -5.93 -8.70 2.71
N THR A 59 -6.61 -8.67 3.85
CA THR A 59 -8.00 -8.21 3.93
C THR A 59 -8.06 -6.68 3.99
N GLY A 60 -8.85 -6.08 3.09
CA GLY A 60 -9.14 -4.66 3.07
C GLY A 60 -9.88 -4.18 4.32
N ILE A 61 -9.82 -2.88 4.57
CA ILE A 61 -10.42 -2.21 5.74
C ILE A 61 -11.22 -0.98 5.29
N GLY A 62 -12.08 -0.44 6.15
CA GLY A 62 -12.82 0.79 5.86
C GLY A 62 -13.69 0.66 4.60
N PRO A 63 -13.59 1.58 3.61
CA PRO A 63 -14.39 1.53 2.38
C PRO A 63 -14.26 0.26 1.53
N ILE A 64 -13.23 -0.56 1.76
CA ILE A 64 -12.99 -1.84 1.08
C ILE A 64 -12.94 -3.00 2.07
N GLU A 65 -13.64 -2.89 3.20
CA GLU A 65 -13.69 -3.92 4.22
C GLU A 65 -14.08 -5.29 3.65
N GLY A 66 -13.29 -6.31 3.96
CA GLY A 66 -13.50 -7.67 3.47
C GLY A 66 -13.03 -7.94 2.05
N GLU A 67 -12.59 -6.92 1.29
CA GLU A 67 -11.98 -7.14 -0.03
C GLU A 67 -10.66 -7.92 0.10
N ALA A 68 -10.47 -8.95 -0.72
CA ALA A 68 -9.21 -9.67 -0.82
C ALA A 68 -8.23 -8.89 -1.72
N ILE A 69 -7.18 -8.32 -1.12
CA ILE A 69 -6.20 -7.48 -1.80
C ILE A 69 -4.95 -8.31 -2.07
N ALA A 70 -4.59 -8.45 -3.35
CA ALA A 70 -3.29 -8.98 -3.72
C ALA A 70 -2.19 -8.01 -3.25
N VAL A 71 -1.25 -8.51 -2.45
CA VAL A 71 -0.16 -7.72 -1.89
C VAL A 71 1.19 -8.27 -2.29
N VAL A 72 2.15 -7.36 -2.43
CA VAL A 72 3.57 -7.71 -2.46
C VAL A 72 4.07 -7.72 -1.03
N GLU A 73 4.67 -8.83 -0.60
CA GLU A 73 5.33 -8.94 0.69
C GLU A 73 6.81 -8.56 0.58
N ARG A 74 7.33 -7.79 1.54
CA ARG A 74 8.73 -7.38 1.59
C ARG A 74 9.65 -8.55 1.91
N GLY A 75 9.22 -9.45 2.79
CA GLY A 75 10.07 -10.51 3.34
C GLY A 75 11.39 -9.95 3.89
N ASN A 76 12.51 -10.55 3.47
CA ASN A 76 13.86 -10.11 3.84
C ASN A 76 14.46 -9.08 2.86
N ALA A 77 13.69 -8.57 1.90
CA ALA A 77 14.20 -7.63 0.90
C ALA A 77 14.44 -6.24 1.50
N ALA A 78 15.46 -5.54 1.01
CA ALA A 78 15.74 -4.16 1.41
C ALA A 78 14.58 -3.21 1.09
N ARG A 79 13.88 -3.45 -0.03
CA ARG A 79 12.76 -2.62 -0.51
C ARG A 79 11.56 -3.46 -0.91
N LEU A 80 10.38 -2.84 -0.84
CA LEU A 80 9.14 -3.35 -1.43
C LEU A 80 8.75 -2.47 -2.62
N ILE A 81 8.31 -3.08 -3.71
CA ILE A 81 7.82 -2.37 -4.89
C ILE A 81 6.47 -2.97 -5.29
N CYS A 82 5.45 -2.15 -5.42
CA CYS A 82 4.16 -2.55 -5.98
C CYS A 82 3.63 -1.47 -6.93
N SER A 83 2.80 -1.88 -7.88
CA SER A 83 2.11 -0.99 -8.80
C SER A 83 0.63 -1.30 -8.81
N ASP A 84 -0.21 -0.34 -9.20
CA ASP A 84 -1.60 -0.66 -9.51
C ASP A 84 -1.67 -1.50 -10.80
N GLN A 85 -2.80 -2.16 -10.99
CA GLN A 85 -3.06 -3.06 -12.11
C GLN A 85 -3.00 -2.38 -13.48
N ASN A 86 -3.11 -1.04 -13.52
CA ASN A 86 -3.07 -0.24 -14.74
C ASN A 86 -1.69 0.40 -14.99
N GLY A 87 -0.75 0.31 -14.05
CA GLY A 87 0.56 0.96 -14.14
C GLY A 87 0.54 2.48 -13.96
N ASN A 88 -0.57 3.07 -13.52
CA ASN A 88 -0.69 4.50 -13.23
C ASN A 88 0.09 4.91 -11.99
N TRP A 89 0.26 3.99 -11.03
CA TRP A 89 0.93 4.27 -9.77
C TRP A 89 1.98 3.21 -9.49
N ARG A 90 3.12 3.66 -9.00
CA ARG A 90 4.17 2.81 -8.44
C ARG A 90 4.51 3.29 -7.05
N VAL A 91 4.58 2.35 -6.11
CA VAL A 91 5.03 2.60 -4.74
C VAL A 91 6.32 1.85 -4.51
N THR A 92 7.35 2.57 -4.05
CA THR A 92 8.60 1.99 -3.58
C THR A 92 8.74 2.31 -2.10
N TYR A 93 8.92 1.28 -1.27
CA TYR A 93 9.09 1.43 0.16
C TYR A 93 10.48 1.00 0.60
N GLU A 94 11.14 1.90 1.34
CA GLU A 94 12.47 1.73 1.91
C GLU A 94 12.57 2.62 3.16
N ASP A 95 13.24 2.14 4.20
CA ASP A 95 13.54 2.90 5.42
C ASP A 95 12.37 3.69 6.05
N GLY A 96 11.17 3.09 6.07
CA GLY A 96 9.99 3.69 6.70
C GLY A 96 9.24 4.70 5.83
N VAL A 97 9.66 4.89 4.58
CA VAL A 97 9.03 5.82 3.64
C VAL A 97 8.57 5.06 2.40
N ALA A 98 7.28 5.20 2.08
CA ALA A 98 6.71 4.78 0.82
C ALA A 98 6.66 5.98 -0.13
N VAL A 99 7.47 5.93 -1.18
CA VAL A 99 7.52 6.91 -2.27
C VAL A 99 6.58 6.46 -3.37
N VAL A 100 5.58 7.28 -3.65
CA VAL A 100 4.62 7.08 -4.72
C VAL A 100 5.04 7.91 -5.92
N THR A 101 5.08 7.29 -7.09
CA THR A 101 5.27 7.97 -8.37
C THR A 101 4.15 7.62 -9.35
N LYS A 102 3.82 8.58 -10.22
CA LYS A 102 2.87 8.36 -11.32
C LYS A 102 3.58 7.70 -12.50
N GLY A 103 2.97 6.67 -13.08
CA GLY A 103 3.40 6.06 -14.34
C GLY A 103 3.26 7.05 -15.51
N ARG A 104 4.14 6.92 -16.50
CA ARG A 104 4.12 7.74 -17.73
C ARG A 104 3.00 7.35 -18.66
#